data_AF-X0XTY7-F1
#
_entry.id   AF-X0XTY7-F1
#
_cell.length_a   1.000
_cell.length_b   1.000
_cell.length_c   1.000
_cell.angle_alpha   90.00
_cell.angle_beta   90.00
_cell.angle_gamma   90.00
#
_symmetry.space_group_name_H-M   'P 1'
#
loop_
_entity.id
_entity.type
_entity.pdbx_description
1 polymer ?
#
loop_
_entity_poly.entity_id
_entity_poly.type
_entity_poly.pdbx_seq_one_letter_code
_entity_poly.pdbx_strand_id
1 'polypeptide(L)'
;MLASSGVSGVALLLWGAIAVGSVDNFVRPMVIGGRVEMPTLLLLFALLGGLQVYGFLGIFVAPVVVAVLLAFVDIYRETYVNAEPSVTSADPG
;
A
#
# COMPACT_ATOMS: atom_id res chain seq x y z
N MET A 1 0.62 -46.70 -1.48
CA MET A 1 0.81 -45.54 -2.37
C MET A 1 0.37 -44.28 -1.63
N LEU A 2 1.21 -43.74 -0.73
CA LEU A 2 0.90 -42.57 0.10
C LEU A 2 1.91 -41.42 -0.14
N ALA A 3 2.77 -41.56 -1.14
CA ALA A 3 3.87 -40.63 -1.43
C ALA A 3 3.51 -39.54 -2.48
N SER A 4 2.29 -39.53 -3.02
CA SER A 4 1.88 -38.54 -4.03
C SER A 4 1.03 -37.38 -3.50
N SER A 5 0.44 -37.47 -2.30
CA SER A 5 -0.51 -36.46 -1.79
C SER A 5 0.18 -35.22 -1.19
N GLY A 6 1.33 -35.38 -0.55
CA GLY A 6 2.07 -34.25 0.05
C GLY A 6 2.77 -33.36 -0.98
N VAL A 7 3.32 -33.97 -2.04
CA VAL A 7 4.05 -33.25 -3.09
C VAL A 7 3.11 -32.35 -3.88
N SER A 8 1.91 -32.83 -4.21
CA SER A 8 0.90 -32.01 -4.91
C SER A 8 0.39 -30.85 -4.06
N GLY A 9 0.17 -31.06 -2.75
CA GLY A 9 -0.25 -29.99 -1.84
C GLY A 9 0.81 -28.90 -1.66
N VAL A 10 2.07 -29.31 -1.47
CA VAL A 10 3.21 -28.38 -1.36
C VAL A 10 3.46 -27.65 -2.68
N ALA A 11 3.33 -28.34 -3.82
CA ALA A 11 3.47 -27.72 -5.14
C ALA A 11 2.35 -26.71 -5.43
N LEU A 12 1.10 -26.99 -5.03
CA LEU A 12 0.00 -26.03 -5.16
C LEU A 12 0.15 -24.84 -4.21
N LEU A 13 0.66 -25.04 -2.99
CA LEU A 13 0.96 -23.94 -2.07
C LEU A 13 2.09 -23.05 -2.59
N LEU A 14 3.18 -23.64 -3.10
CA LEU A 14 4.26 -22.90 -3.74
C LEU A 14 3.77 -22.15 -4.99
N TRP A 15 2.97 -22.81 -5.83
CA TRP A 15 2.40 -22.20 -7.02
C TRP A 15 1.44 -21.06 -6.67
N GLY A 16 0.55 -21.25 -5.71
CA GLY A 16 -0.34 -20.21 -5.22
C GLY A 16 0.43 -19.04 -4.62
N ALA A 17 1.40 -19.29 -3.76
CA ALA A 17 2.21 -18.25 -3.13
C ALA A 17 3.04 -17.46 -4.15
N ILE A 18 3.61 -18.12 -5.16
CA ILE A 18 4.46 -17.47 -6.18
C ILE A 18 3.60 -16.83 -7.26
N ALA A 19 2.69 -17.56 -7.91
CA ALA A 19 1.92 -17.05 -9.04
C ALA A 19 0.84 -16.07 -8.58
N VAL A 20 0.00 -16.44 -7.61
CA VAL A 20 -1.08 -15.57 -7.11
C VAL A 20 -0.49 -14.46 -6.25
N GLY A 21 0.43 -14.81 -5.35
CA GLY A 21 1.10 -13.83 -4.50
C GLY A 21 1.91 -12.79 -5.29
N SER A 22 2.58 -13.16 -6.39
CA SER A 22 3.29 -12.15 -7.19
C SER A 22 2.35 -11.27 -7.99
N VAL A 23 1.27 -11.83 -8.55
CA VAL A 23 0.31 -11.04 -9.33
C VAL A 23 -0.35 -10.00 -8.42
N ASP A 24 -0.88 -10.39 -7.27
CA ASP A 24 -1.59 -9.44 -6.41
C ASP A 24 -0.65 -8.48 -5.64
N ASN A 25 0.59 -8.90 -5.31
CA ASN A 25 1.54 -8.05 -4.57
C ASN A 25 2.45 -7.17 -5.44
N PHE A 26 2.69 -7.49 -6.71
CA PHE A 26 3.53 -6.66 -7.61
C PHE A 26 2.72 -5.88 -8.64
N VAL A 27 1.64 -6.44 -9.17
CA VAL A 27 0.85 -5.76 -10.22
C VAL A 27 0.10 -4.56 -9.64
N ARG A 28 -0.45 -4.66 -8.42
CA ARG A 28 -1.09 -3.51 -7.73
C ARG A 28 -0.16 -2.31 -7.57
N PRO A 29 1.05 -2.44 -6.97
CA PRO A 29 1.94 -1.29 -6.81
C PRO A 29 2.52 -0.77 -8.13
N MET A 30 2.68 -1.61 -9.15
CA MET A 30 3.15 -1.16 -10.47
C MET A 30 2.08 -0.36 -11.21
N VAL A 31 0.81 -0.78 -11.13
CA VAL A 31 -0.31 -0.06 -11.76
C VAL A 31 -0.66 1.23 -11.02
N ILE A 32 -0.43 1.29 -9.70
CA ILE A 32 -0.70 2.46 -8.84
C ILE A 32 0.57 3.33 -8.65
N GLY A 33 1.71 2.93 -9.24
CA GLY A 33 3.04 3.50 -9.00
C GLY A 33 3.25 4.88 -9.65
N GLY A 34 2.52 5.89 -9.19
CA GLY A 34 2.66 7.27 -9.62
C GLY A 34 2.65 8.24 -8.44
N ARG A 35 3.84 8.57 -7.93
CA ARG A 35 4.14 9.79 -7.15
C ARG A 35 3.64 9.84 -5.70
N VAL A 36 4.16 8.93 -4.87
CA VAL A 36 4.47 9.32 -3.49
C VAL A 36 5.96 9.14 -3.29
N GLU A 37 6.71 10.24 -3.39
CA GLU A 37 8.04 10.32 -2.79
C GLU A 37 7.86 10.15 -1.28
N MET A 38 7.72 8.91 -0.82
CA MET A 38 7.56 8.64 0.60
C MET A 38 8.85 9.11 1.27
N PRO A 39 8.79 10.12 2.16
CA PRO A 39 9.99 10.58 2.83
C PRO A 39 10.51 9.39 3.63
N THR A 40 11.69 8.88 3.25
CA THR A 40 12.34 7.74 3.93
C THR A 40 12.40 7.94 5.44
N LEU A 41 12.51 9.20 5.88
CA LEU A 41 12.45 9.61 7.27
C LEU A 41 11.12 9.27 7.96
N LEU A 42 9.98 9.48 7.29
CA LEU A 42 8.66 9.18 7.84
C LEU A 42 8.54 7.67 8.08
N LEU A 43 8.97 6.85 7.12
CA LEU A 43 9.01 5.39 7.29
C LEU A 43 9.97 4.97 8.41
N LEU A 44 11.16 5.58 8.49
CA LEU A 44 12.12 5.34 9.57
C LEU A 44 11.48 5.64 10.93
N PHE A 45 10.89 6.82 11.11
CA PHE A 45 10.24 7.20 12.37
C PHE A 45 9.05 6.31 12.69
N ALA A 46 8.25 5.93 11.69
CA ALA A 46 7.15 4.99 11.89
C ALA A 46 7.64 3.62 12.33
N LEU A 47 8.73 3.11 11.76
CA LEU A 47 9.33 1.84 12.14
C LEU A 47 9.95 1.89 13.54
N LEU A 48 10.72 2.94 13.87
CA LEU A 48 11.30 3.12 15.21
C LEU A 48 10.22 3.33 16.28
N GLY A 49 9.24 4.19 16.00
CA GLY A 49 8.11 4.45 16.90
C GLY A 49 7.20 3.23 17.04
N GLY A 50 6.93 2.52 15.95
CA GLY A 50 6.18 1.28 15.94
C GLY A 50 6.89 0.19 16.74
N LEU A 51 8.20 0.06 16.57
CA LEU A 51 9.03 -0.85 17.35
C LEU A 51 8.99 -0.51 18.85
N GLN A 52 8.96 0.77 19.20
CA GLN A 52 8.88 1.21 20.60
C GLN A 52 7.50 0.99 21.23
N VAL A 53 6.41 1.20 20.49
CA VAL A 53 5.02 1.07 21.01
C VAL A 53 4.53 -0.38 20.97
N TYR A 54 4.80 -1.09 19.87
CA TYR A 54 4.25 -2.42 19.58
C TYR A 54 5.32 -3.53 19.55
N GLY A 55 6.58 -3.22 19.83
CA GLY A 55 7.67 -4.20 19.75
C GLY A 55 7.89 -4.70 18.33
N PHE A 56 8.30 -5.96 18.18
CA PHE A 56 8.57 -6.56 16.87
C PHE A 56 7.39 -6.48 15.90
N LEU A 57 6.15 -6.59 16.40
CA LEU A 57 4.94 -6.46 15.59
C LEU A 57 4.80 -5.07 14.96
N GLY A 58 5.36 -4.04 15.61
CA GLY A 58 5.38 -2.67 15.12
C GLY A 58 6.06 -2.50 13.77
N ILE A 59 7.02 -3.38 13.42
CA ILE A 59 7.69 -3.36 12.11
C ILE A 59 6.70 -3.69 10.97
N PHE A 60 5.68 -4.51 11.24
CA PHE A 60 4.64 -4.86 10.27
C PHE A 60 3.46 -3.89 10.32
N VAL A 61 3.06 -3.47 11.51
CA VAL A 61 1.91 -2.57 11.70
C VAL A 61 2.23 -1.15 11.24
N ALA A 62 3.44 -0.63 11.47
CA ALA A 62 3.79 0.74 11.12
C ALA A 62 3.70 1.06 9.61
N PRO A 63 4.25 0.23 8.69
CA PRO A 63 4.09 0.46 7.25
C PRO A 63 2.63 0.45 6.80
N VAL A 64 1.80 -0.42 7.39
CA VAL A 64 0.36 -0.50 7.08
C VAL A 64 -0.34 0.80 7.48
N VAL A 65 -0.09 1.29 8.70
CA VAL A 65 -0.68 2.54 9.19
C VAL A 65 -0.24 3.74 8.34
N VAL A 66 1.05 3.82 8.00
CA VAL A 66 1.58 4.87 7.12
C VAL A 66 0.96 4.81 5.73
N ALA A 67 0.81 3.62 5.15
CA ALA A 67 0.18 3.45 3.84
C ALA A 67 -1.27 3.94 3.84
N VAL A 68 -2.05 3.59 4.88
CA VAL A 68 -3.44 4.05 5.03
C VAL A 68 -3.51 5.56 5.22
N LEU A 69 -2.63 6.13 6.04
CA LEU A 69 -2.57 7.58 6.24
C LEU A 69 -2.27 8.32 4.93
N LEU A 70 -1.27 7.86 4.18
CA LEU A 70 -0.89 8.46 2.91
C LEU A 70 -2.01 8.32 1.87
N ALA A 71 -2.68 7.17 1.81
CA ALA A 71 -3.84 6.98 0.96
C ALA A 71 -4.97 7.97 1.31
N PHE A 72 -5.22 8.22 2.60
CA PHE A 72 -6.21 9.19 3.04
C PHE A 72 -5.84 10.62 2.64
N VAL A 73 -4.57 10.99 2.81
CA VAL A 73 -4.05 12.31 2.39
C VAL A 73 -4.17 12.49 0.88
N ASP A 74 -3.90 11.45 0.11
CA ASP A 74 -3.99 11.46 -1.35
C ASP A 74 -5.43 11.73 -1.82
N ILE A 75 -6.39 10.95 -1.28
CA ILE A 75 -7.83 11.14 -1.54
C ILE A 75 -8.29 12.55 -1.16
N TYR A 76 -7.82 13.06 -0.01
CA TYR A 76 -8.16 14.40 0.45
C TYR A 76 -7.62 15.49 -0.50
N ARG A 77 -6.38 15.36 -0.96
CA ARG A 77 -5.78 16.29 -1.92
C ARG A 77 -6.53 16.29 -3.25
N GLU A 78 -6.90 15.11 -3.74
CA GLU A 78 -7.66 15.00 -4.98
C GLU A 78 -9.05 15.65 -4.86
N THR A 79 -9.74 15.43 -3.74
CA THR A 79 -11.12 15.92 -3.54
C THR A 79 -11.19 17.43 -3.26
N TYR A 80 -10.24 17.99 -2.51
CA TYR A 80 -10.36 19.34 -1.96
C TYR A 80 -9.26 20.31 -2.42
N VAL A 81 -8.07 19.81 -2.78
CA VAL A 81 -6.94 20.68 -3.18
C VAL A 81 -6.92 20.89 -4.70
N ASN A 82 -7.30 19.87 -5.47
CA ASN A 82 -7.35 19.94 -6.93
C ASN A 82 -8.75 20.27 -7.50
N ALA A 83 -9.76 20.40 -6.64
CA ALA A 83 -11.07 20.88 -7.03
C ALA A 83 -11.04 22.41 -7.16
N GLU A 84 -10.54 22.91 -8.30
CA GLU A 84 -10.71 24.31 -8.65
C GLU A 84 -12.22 24.64 -8.67
N PRO A 85 -12.65 25.72 -7.99
CA PRO A 85 -14.00 26.22 -8.11
C PRO A 85 -14.16 26.77 -9.53
N SER A 86 -14.76 25.96 -10.41
CA SER A 86 -15.35 26.52 -11.61
C SER A 86 -16.40 27.55 -11.20
N VAL A 87 -16.42 28.69 -11.88
CA VAL A 87 -17.38 29.80 -11.76
C VAL A 87 -16.99 30.96 -10.82
N THR A 88 -16.03 31.79 -11.26
CA THR A 88 -16.13 33.27 -11.17
C THR A 88 -15.50 33.91 -12.43
N SER A 89 -15.95 33.45 -13.59
CA SER A 89 -15.88 34.21 -14.84
C SER A 89 -17.29 34.38 -15.41
N ALA A 90 -18.24 34.69 -14.52
CA ALA A 90 -19.47 35.35 -14.91
C ALA A 90 -19.09 36.75 -15.41
N ASP A 91 -18.68 36.82 -16.67
CA ASP A 91 -18.84 37.97 -17.53
C ASP A 91 -19.97 37.60 -18.51
N PRO A 92 -21.06 38.37 -18.53
CA PRO A 92 -21.04 39.56 -19.37
C PRO A 92 -21.68 40.77 -18.67
N GLY A 93 -20.85 41.77 -18.35
CA GLY A 93 -21.27 43.14 -17.96
C GLY A 93 -20.57 44.19 -18.80
#